data_AF-A0A9X9LL59-F1
#
_entry.id   AF-A0A9X9LL59-F1
#
_cell.length_a   1.000
_cell.length_b   1.000
_cell.length_c   1.000
_cell.angle_alpha   90.00
_cell.angle_beta   90.00
_cell.angle_gamma   90.00
#
_symmetry.space_group_name_H-M   'P 1'
#
loop_
_entity.id
_entity.type
_entity.pdbx_description
1 polymer ?
#
loop_
_entity_poly.entity_id
_entity_poly.type
_entity_poly.pdbx_seq_one_letter_code
_entity_poly.pdbx_strand_id
1 'polypeptide(L)'
;DVFWAYNFCPTPYSWTALLGLILYLVFFAPGMGPMPWTVNSEIYPLWARSTGNACSSGINWIFNVLVSLTFLHTAEYLTYYGAFFLYAGFAGMGLLFVYGCLPETKGKKLEEIESLFDNRLCTCGASDSDEGRYIEYIRVKGSNYHLSDNDASDVE
;
A
#
# COMPACT_ATOMS: atom_id res chain seq x y z
N ASP A 1 -39.81 -29.05 -0.58
CA ASP A 1 -39.13 -28.55 -1.78
C ASP A 1 -39.16 -27.03 -1.81
N VAL A 2 -38.00 -26.40 -1.61
CA VAL A 2 -37.88 -24.94 -1.66
C VAL A 2 -37.21 -24.59 -2.99
N PHE A 3 -38.00 -24.09 -3.95
CA PHE A 3 -37.46 -23.58 -5.21
C PHE A 3 -37.48 -22.05 -5.20
N TRP A 4 -36.30 -21.47 -4.95
CA TRP A 4 -36.02 -20.05 -5.20
C TRP A 4 -35.74 -19.87 -6.69
N ALA A 5 -36.59 -19.12 -7.39
CA ALA A 5 -36.32 -18.65 -8.74
C ALA A 5 -35.44 -17.38 -8.67
N TYR A 6 -34.15 -17.50 -9.00
CA TYR A 6 -33.12 -16.46 -8.82
C TYR A 6 -33.05 -15.37 -9.91
N ASN A 7 -33.92 -15.38 -10.94
CA ASN A 7 -33.69 -14.56 -12.14
C ASN A 7 -34.43 -13.22 -12.23
N PHE A 8 -35.26 -12.83 -11.25
CA PHE A 8 -35.91 -11.52 -11.28
C PHE A 8 -36.05 -10.92 -9.88
N CYS A 9 -35.34 -9.81 -9.62
CA CYS A 9 -35.69 -8.91 -8.54
C CYS A 9 -36.96 -8.15 -8.99
N PRO A 10 -38.10 -8.23 -8.25
CA PRO A 10 -39.37 -7.63 -8.69
C PRO A 10 -39.44 -6.11 -8.46
N THR A 11 -38.32 -5.45 -8.13
CA THR A 11 -38.28 -4.02 -7.81
C THR A 11 -37.72 -3.22 -8.98
N PRO A 12 -38.33 -2.09 -9.37
CA PRO A 12 -37.85 -1.23 -10.47
C PRO A 12 -36.50 -0.55 -10.19
N TYR A 13 -35.86 -0.86 -9.06
CA TYR A 13 -34.64 -0.23 -8.58
C TYR A 13 -33.39 -1.11 -8.71
N SER A 14 -33.44 -2.28 -9.37
CA SER A 14 -32.25 -3.15 -9.52
C SER A 14 -31.05 -2.46 -10.18
N TRP A 15 -31.29 -1.45 -11.02
CA TRP A 15 -30.24 -0.63 -11.62
C TRP A 15 -29.39 0.13 -10.59
N THR A 16 -29.92 0.46 -9.41
CA THR A 16 -29.17 1.20 -8.39
C THR A 16 -28.03 0.36 -7.80
N ALA A 17 -28.23 -0.95 -7.63
CA ALA A 17 -27.18 -1.87 -7.19
C ALA A 17 -26.06 -2.00 -8.24
N LEU A 18 -26.42 -2.06 -9.53
CA LEU A 18 -25.46 -2.08 -10.64
C LEU A 18 -24.67 -0.77 -10.71
N LEU A 19 -25.36 0.36 -10.63
CA LEU A 19 -24.73 1.68 -10.64
C LEU A 19 -23.80 1.87 -9.44
N GLY A 20 -24.20 1.42 -8.25
CA GLY A 20 -23.36 1.41 -7.05
C GLY A 20 -22.10 0.56 -7.21
N LEU A 21 -22.22 -0.65 -7.78
CA LEU A 21 -21.07 -1.51 -8.08
C LEU A 21 -20.12 -0.86 -9.09
N ILE A 22 -20.64 -0.27 -10.17
CA ILE A 22 -19.83 0.41 -11.18
C ILE A 22 -19.07 1.58 -10.56
N LEU A 23 -19.74 2.44 -9.80
CA LEU A 23 -19.09 3.55 -9.11
C LEU A 23 -17.99 3.06 -8.17
N TYR A 24 -18.28 2.03 -7.37
CA TYR A 24 -17.28 1.41 -6.50
C TYR A 24 -16.05 0.96 -7.29
N LEU A 25 -16.22 0.26 -8.41
CA LEU A 25 -15.12 -0.21 -9.25
C LEU A 25 -14.31 0.94 -9.86
N VAL A 26 -14.96 2.00 -10.32
CA VAL A 26 -14.30 3.17 -10.91
C VAL A 26 -13.42 3.90 -9.90
N PHE A 27 -13.85 4.01 -8.63
CA PHE A 27 -13.03 4.61 -7.58
C PHE A 27 -11.97 3.65 -7.03
N PHE A 28 -12.28 2.36 -6.94
CA PHE A 28 -11.38 1.35 -6.39
C PHE A 28 -10.20 1.06 -7.33
N ALA A 29 -10.45 0.95 -8.64
CA ALA A 29 -9.45 0.53 -9.62
C ALA A 29 -8.18 1.42 -9.67
N PRO A 30 -8.27 2.77 -9.75
CA PRO A 30 -7.07 3.62 -9.74
C PRO A 30 -6.52 3.89 -8.33
N GLY A 31 -7.37 3.81 -7.29
CA GLY A 31 -7.01 4.14 -5.92
C GLY A 31 -6.51 2.90 -5.16
N MET A 32 -7.40 2.23 -4.46
CA MET A 32 -7.07 1.13 -3.54
C MET A 32 -6.54 -0.15 -4.21
N GLY A 33 -6.70 -0.30 -5.53
CA GLY A 33 -6.16 -1.45 -6.26
C GLY A 33 -4.62 -1.48 -6.27
N PRO A 34 -3.95 -0.50 -6.92
CA PRO A 34 -2.50 -0.48 -7.03
C PRO A 34 -1.79 0.24 -5.87
N MET A 35 -2.41 1.27 -5.27
CA MET A 35 -1.71 2.17 -4.35
C MET A 35 -1.11 1.47 -3.12
N PRO A 36 -1.80 0.55 -2.42
CA PRO A 36 -1.21 -0.13 -1.27
C PRO A 36 0.05 -0.92 -1.63
N TRP A 37 0.06 -1.59 -2.79
CA TRP A 37 1.22 -2.34 -3.25
C TRP A 37 2.39 -1.42 -3.64
N THR A 38 2.10 -0.29 -4.28
CA THR A 38 3.10 0.72 -4.64
C THR A 38 3.72 1.34 -3.38
N VAL A 39 2.90 1.85 -2.44
CA VAL A 39 3.35 2.46 -1.19
C VAL A 39 4.18 1.48 -0.37
N ASN A 40 3.74 0.22 -0.27
CA ASN A 40 4.47 -0.83 0.43
C ASN A 40 5.88 -1.02 -0.12
N SER A 41 6.07 -0.87 -1.44
CA SER A 41 7.41 -0.95 -2.05
C SER A 41 8.29 0.29 -1.82
N GLU A 42 7.68 1.44 -1.57
CA GLU A 42 8.37 2.72 -1.40
C GLU A 42 8.78 2.97 0.06
N ILE A 43 7.95 2.60 1.03
CA ILE A 43 8.11 2.99 2.44
C ILE A 43 9.32 2.36 3.16
N TYR A 44 9.81 1.22 2.67
CA TYR A 44 10.85 0.47 3.37
C TYR A 44 12.28 0.85 2.93
N PRO A 45 13.23 1.00 3.88
CA PRO A 45 14.64 1.20 3.57
C PRO A 45 15.23 -0.02 2.85
N LEU A 46 16.28 0.21 2.05
CA LEU A 46 16.85 -0.81 1.15
C LEU A 46 17.21 -2.12 1.85
N TRP A 47 17.74 -2.06 3.08
CA TRP A 47 18.17 -3.24 3.83
C TRP A 47 17.00 -4.07 4.39
N ALA A 48 15.83 -3.47 4.63
CA ALA A 48 14.67 -4.13 5.24
C ALA A 48 13.54 -4.44 4.26
N ARG A 49 13.62 -3.94 3.02
CA ARG A 49 12.52 -3.93 2.05
C ARG A 49 11.91 -5.29 1.78
N SER A 50 12.75 -6.31 1.59
CA SER A 50 12.27 -7.68 1.32
C SER A 50 11.43 -8.22 2.48
N THR A 51 11.93 -8.05 3.71
CA THR A 51 11.25 -8.49 4.93
C THR A 51 9.96 -7.71 5.17
N GLY A 52 9.98 -6.37 5.01
CA GLY A 52 8.79 -5.52 5.14
C GLY A 52 7.69 -5.91 4.15
N ASN A 53 8.04 -6.08 2.88
CA ASN A 53 7.11 -6.53 1.85
C ASN A 53 6.51 -7.90 2.14
N ALA A 54 7.34 -8.86 2.60
CA ALA A 54 6.88 -10.20 2.95
C ALA A 54 5.92 -10.19 4.14
N CYS A 55 6.23 -9.44 5.21
CA CYS A 55 5.36 -9.30 6.37
C CYS A 55 4.02 -8.64 6.01
N SER A 56 4.06 -7.54 5.26
CA SER A 56 2.86 -6.82 4.81
C SER A 56 1.96 -7.70 3.94
N SER A 57 2.55 -8.43 2.99
CA SER A 57 1.81 -9.39 2.15
C SER A 57 1.24 -10.53 3.00
N GLY A 58 2.01 -11.09 3.93
CA GLY A 58 1.56 -12.14 4.84
C GLY A 58 0.34 -11.71 5.65
N ILE A 59 0.39 -10.51 6.22
CA ILE A 59 -0.74 -9.92 6.96
C ILE A 59 -1.95 -9.72 6.03
N ASN A 60 -1.75 -9.23 4.81
CA ASN A 60 -2.83 -9.07 3.82
C ASN A 60 -3.55 -10.39 3.54
N TRP A 61 -2.81 -11.47 3.30
CA TRP A 61 -3.39 -12.79 3.06
C TRP A 61 -4.08 -13.37 4.29
N ILE A 62 -3.53 -13.16 5.50
CA ILE A 62 -4.16 -13.58 6.75
C ILE A 62 -5.51 -12.87 6.93
N PHE A 63 -5.57 -11.55 6.73
CA PHE A 63 -6.83 -10.81 6.82
C PHE A 63 -7.81 -11.21 5.71
N ASN A 64 -7.33 -11.52 4.52
CA ASN A 64 -8.17 -12.03 3.43
C ASN A 64 -8.87 -13.34 3.84
N VAL A 65 -8.12 -14.29 4.42
CA VAL A 65 -8.69 -15.54 4.93
C VAL A 65 -9.65 -15.28 6.09
N LEU A 66 -9.28 -14.40 7.03
CA LEU A 66 -10.11 -14.07 8.19
C LEU A 66 -11.46 -13.47 7.75
N VAL A 67 -11.45 -12.50 6.84
CA VAL A 67 -12.67 -11.90 6.27
C VAL A 67 -13.50 -12.96 5.55
N SER A 68 -12.87 -13.82 4.75
CA SER A 68 -13.57 -14.90 4.04
C SER A 68 -14.29 -15.88 4.99
N LEU A 69 -13.66 -16.23 6.12
CA LEU A 69 -14.26 -17.12 7.13
C LEU A 69 -15.35 -16.44 7.96
N THR A 70 -15.16 -15.16 8.28
CA THR A 70 -16.08 -14.41 9.15
C THR A 70 -17.27 -13.82 8.41
N PHE A 71 -17.15 -13.59 7.10
CA PHE A 71 -18.18 -12.92 6.30
C PHE A 71 -19.56 -13.59 6.39
N LEU A 72 -19.64 -14.92 6.30
CA LEU A 72 -20.92 -15.64 6.41
C LEU A 72 -21.57 -15.40 7.78
N HIS A 73 -20.81 -15.53 8.86
CA HIS A 73 -21.30 -15.26 10.20
C HIS A 73 -21.73 -13.80 10.36
N THR A 74 -20.94 -12.84 9.89
CA THR A 74 -21.31 -11.42 9.95
C THR A 74 -22.58 -11.12 9.14
N ALA A 75 -22.77 -11.76 7.98
CA ALA A 75 -23.96 -11.59 7.17
C ALA A 75 -25.22 -12.16 7.85
N GLU A 76 -25.11 -13.28 8.57
CA GLU A 76 -26.21 -13.86 9.34
C GLU A 76 -26.61 -13.01 10.55
N TYR A 77 -25.63 -12.50 11.31
CA TYR A 77 -25.91 -11.72 12.52
C TYR A 77 -26.30 -10.26 12.24
N LEU A 78 -25.62 -9.59 11.31
CA LEU A 78 -25.77 -8.15 11.06
C LEU A 78 -26.64 -7.82 9.85
N THR A 79 -27.11 -8.84 9.11
CA THR A 79 -27.74 -8.69 7.79
C THR A 79 -26.76 -8.14 6.75
N TYR A 80 -27.01 -8.39 5.46
CA TYR A 80 -26.16 -7.89 4.37
C TYR A 80 -25.89 -6.38 4.44
N TYR A 81 -26.93 -5.57 4.71
CA TYR A 81 -26.79 -4.12 4.84
C TYR A 81 -25.84 -3.71 5.97
N GLY A 82 -25.96 -4.33 7.15
CA GLY A 82 -25.09 -4.05 8.29
C GLY A 82 -23.63 -4.44 8.04
N ALA A 83 -23.41 -5.57 7.36
CA ALA A 83 -22.08 -5.99 6.96
C ALA A 83 -21.40 -4.97 6.03
N PHE A 84 -22.12 -4.45 5.02
CA PHE A 84 -21.57 -3.42 4.13
C PHE A 84 -21.18 -2.14 4.87
N PHE A 85 -22.01 -1.64 5.79
CA PHE A 85 -21.67 -0.45 6.59
C PHE A 85 -20.48 -0.68 7.52
N LEU A 86 -20.36 -1.88 8.09
CA LEU A 86 -19.24 -2.24 8.95
C LEU A 86 -17.92 -2.22 8.17
N TYR A 87 -17.89 -2.86 6.98
CA TYR A 87 -16.70 -2.83 6.12
C TYR A 87 -16.39 -1.43 5.58
N ALA A 88 -17.43 -0.64 5.25
CA ALA A 88 -17.25 0.77 4.89
C ALA A 88 -16.64 1.59 6.04
N GLY A 89 -17.03 1.30 7.29
CA GLY A 89 -16.43 1.91 8.48
C GLY A 89 -14.95 1.57 8.63
N PHE A 90 -14.56 0.31 8.45
CA PHE A 90 -13.14 -0.08 8.45
C PHE A 90 -12.35 0.59 7.33
N ALA A 91 -12.92 0.67 6.12
CA ALA A 91 -12.30 1.39 5.00
C ALA A 91 -12.13 2.90 5.32
N GLY A 92 -13.13 3.53 5.93
CA GLY A 92 -13.08 4.94 6.34
C GLY A 92 -12.03 5.20 7.43
N MET A 93 -11.94 4.34 8.45
CA MET A 93 -10.89 4.44 9.47
C MET A 93 -9.50 4.23 8.87
N GLY A 94 -9.34 3.29 7.93
CA GLY A 94 -8.11 3.10 7.19
C GLY A 94 -7.72 4.33 6.36
N LEU A 95 -8.69 4.96 5.71
CA LEU A 95 -8.48 6.20 4.95
C LEU A 95 -8.02 7.36 5.86
N LEU A 96 -8.64 7.52 7.02
CA LEU A 96 -8.23 8.53 8.01
C LEU A 96 -6.81 8.27 8.54
N PHE A 97 -6.48 7.01 8.80
CA PHE A 97 -5.14 6.61 9.23
C PHE A 97 -4.09 6.91 8.16
N VAL A 98 -4.35 6.54 6.90
CA VAL A 98 -3.45 6.84 5.78
C VAL A 98 -3.29 8.36 5.61
N TYR A 99 -4.39 9.12 5.66
CA TYR A 99 -4.34 10.58 5.52
C TYR A 99 -3.54 11.28 6.64
N GLY A 100 -3.59 10.76 7.87
CA GLY A 100 -2.92 11.37 9.02
C GLY A 100 -1.51 10.87 9.31
N CYS A 101 -1.20 9.62 8.96
CA CYS A 101 0.04 8.95 9.35
C CYS A 101 0.99 8.64 8.19
N LEU A 102 0.52 8.68 6.93
CA LEU A 102 1.36 8.44 5.76
C LEU A 102 1.81 9.78 5.15
N PRO A 103 3.09 10.18 5.32
CA PRO A 103 3.62 11.33 4.60
C PRO A 103 3.71 11.04 3.09
N GLU A 104 3.61 12.08 2.26
CA GLU A 104 3.66 11.94 0.79
C GLU A 104 5.02 11.36 0.34
N THR A 105 5.01 10.14 -0.23
CA THR A 105 6.23 9.43 -0.69
C THR A 105 6.60 9.74 -2.14
N LYS A 106 5.77 10.48 -2.87
CA LYS A 106 5.92 10.68 -4.31
C LYS A 106 7.16 11.50 -4.66
N GLY A 107 8.02 10.92 -5.51
CA GLY A 107 9.17 11.62 -6.11
C GLY A 107 10.38 11.80 -5.19
N LYS A 108 10.37 11.20 -4.00
CA LYS A 108 11.51 11.18 -3.08
C LYS A 108 12.45 10.02 -3.39
N LYS A 109 13.75 10.22 -3.15
CA LYS A 109 14.72 9.12 -3.30
C LYS A 109 14.59 8.17 -2.11
N LEU A 110 14.81 6.88 -2.35
CA LEU A 110 14.73 5.83 -1.32
C LEU A 110 15.66 6.07 -0.11
N GLU A 111 16.73 6.82 -0.31
CA GLU A 111 17.71 7.22 0.70
C GLU A 111 17.17 8.32 1.64
N GLU A 112 16.20 9.14 1.18
CA GLU A 112 15.59 10.23 1.95
C GLU A 112 14.35 9.76 2.73
N ILE A 113 13.85 8.54 2.45
CA ILE A 113 12.68 7.99 3.13
C ILE A 113 13.00 7.74 4.60
N GLU A 114 14.23 7.33 4.92
CA GLU A 114 14.64 7.08 6.30
C GLU A 114 14.56 8.34 7.17
N SER A 115 14.90 9.52 6.63
CA SER A 115 14.78 10.80 7.36
C SER A 115 13.34 11.34 7.42
N LEU A 116 12.47 10.91 6.51
CA LEU A 116 11.03 11.25 6.51
C LEU A 116 10.31 10.59 7.69
N PHE A 117 10.67 9.34 8.00
CA PHE A 117 10.11 8.56 9.09
C PHE A 117 10.80 8.76 10.45
N ASP A 118 11.94 9.44 10.49
CA ASP A 118 12.65 9.82 11.72
C ASP A 118 11.93 10.97 12.47
N ASN A 119 11.10 11.75 11.75
CA ASN A 119 10.26 12.79 12.32
C ASN A 119 8.88 12.23 12.76
N ARG A 120 8.19 12.91 13.69
CA ARG A 120 6.92 12.43 14.24
C ARG A 120 5.87 12.16 13.16
N LEU A 121 5.48 10.88 13.04
CA LEU A 121 4.47 10.31 12.13
C LEU A 121 3.08 10.98 12.18
N CYS A 122 2.75 11.71 13.25
CA CYS A 122 1.46 12.38 13.40
C CYS A 122 1.66 13.90 13.45
N THR A 123 1.72 14.55 12.29
CA THR A 123 1.56 16.00 12.19
C THR A 123 0.29 16.27 11.38
N CYS A 124 -0.86 16.30 12.04
CA CYS A 124 -2.05 16.91 11.46
C CYS A 124 -1.74 18.39 11.19
N GLY A 125 -1.51 18.75 9.92
CA GLY A 125 -1.59 20.14 9.47
C GLY A 125 -0.28 20.92 9.25
N ALA A 126 0.88 20.28 9.06
CA ALA A 126 2.01 21.01 8.49
C ALA A 126 1.90 20.99 6.96
N SER A 127 1.40 22.09 6.38
CA SER A 127 1.71 22.41 4.98
C SER A 127 3.21 22.56 4.87
N ASP A 128 3.86 21.61 4.20
CA ASP A 128 5.27 21.70 3.90
C ASP A 128 5.45 22.83 2.86
N SER A 129 5.87 24.01 3.34
CA SER A 129 6.34 25.08 2.48
C SER A 129 7.65 24.63 1.85
N ASP A 130 7.54 24.24 0.60
CA ASP A 130 8.58 23.89 -0.36
C ASP A 130 9.64 25.01 -0.44
N GLU A 131 10.81 24.82 0.20
CA GLU A 131 11.97 25.69 0.00
C GLU A 131 13.27 24.85 -0.05
N GLY A 132 13.57 24.34 -1.24
CA GLY A 132 14.90 24.50 -1.84
C GLY A 132 16.11 23.86 -1.17
N ARG A 133 16.11 22.54 -0.89
CA ARG A 133 17.37 21.80 -0.63
C ARG A 133 17.88 21.06 -1.87
N TYR A 134 18.77 21.74 -2.59
CA TYR A 134 19.72 21.15 -3.52
C TYR A 134 20.59 20.13 -2.78
N ILE A 135 20.52 18.85 -3.16
CA ILE A 135 21.44 17.83 -2.65
C ILE A 135 22.51 17.59 -3.72
N GLU A 136 23.69 18.11 -3.43
CA GLU A 136 24.93 17.88 -4.17
C GLU A 136 25.36 16.42 -4.01
N TYR A 137 25.36 15.69 -5.11
CA TYR A 137 25.78 14.29 -5.16
C TYR A 137 27.31 14.21 -5.14
N ILE A 138 27.85 13.68 -4.05
CA ILE A 138 29.28 13.33 -3.96
C ILE A 138 29.54 12.16 -4.91
N ARG A 139 30.27 12.43 -6.00
CA ARG A 139 30.72 11.42 -6.97
C ARG A 139 31.73 10.48 -6.31
N VAL A 140 31.34 9.24 -6.02
CA VAL A 140 32.30 8.19 -5.67
C VAL A 140 33.12 7.84 -6.90
N LYS A 141 34.41 8.18 -6.87
CA LYS A 141 35.38 7.81 -7.91
C LYS A 141 35.74 6.34 -7.71
N GLY A 142 35.07 5.44 -8.43
CA GLY A 142 35.49 4.04 -8.53
C GLY A 142 36.93 3.97 -9.04
N SER A 143 37.79 3.34 -8.24
CA SER A 143 39.19 3.08 -8.56
C SER A 143 39.27 2.21 -9.82
N ASN A 144 39.99 2.69 -10.83
CA ASN A 144 40.31 1.92 -12.02
C ASN A 144 41.37 0.88 -11.63
N TYR A 145 41.05 -0.41 -11.72
CA TYR A 145 42.04 -1.48 -11.75
C TYR A 145 42.52 -1.63 -13.20
N HIS A 146 43.69 -1.07 -13.47
CA HIS A 146 44.48 -1.40 -14.66
C HIS A 146 45.97 -1.18 -14.36
N LEU A 147 46.80 -2.07 -14.90
CA LEU A 147 48.27 -2.13 -14.87
C LEU A 147 48.89 -2.72 -13.57
N SER A 148 49.88 -3.62 -13.61
CA SER A 148 50.79 -4.00 -14.70
C SER A 148 51.40 -5.38 -14.41
N ASP A 149 51.62 -6.16 -15.47
CA ASP A 149 52.61 -7.23 -15.52
C ASP A 149 54.00 -6.65 -15.18
N ASN A 150 54.70 -7.32 -14.25
CA ASN A 150 56.16 -7.53 -14.16
C ASN A 150 56.56 -7.75 -12.70
N ASP A 151 56.67 -9.02 -12.30
CA ASP A 151 57.64 -9.46 -11.29
C ASP A 151 58.08 -10.87 -11.69
N ALA A 152 58.96 -10.91 -12.69
CA ALA A 152 59.93 -11.98 -12.85
C ALA A 152 61.24 -11.44 -12.29
N SER A 153 61.66 -11.91 -11.12
CA SER A 153 63.05 -12.27 -10.79
C SER A 153 63.23 -12.46 -9.28
N ASP A 154 63.97 -13.51 -8.94
CA ASP A 154 64.71 -13.71 -7.68
C ASP A 154 63.83 -14.10 -6.46
N VAL A 155 63.99 -15.27 -5.83
CA VAL A 155 65.24 -15.83 -5.31
C VAL A 155 65.09 -17.36 -5.17
N GLU A 156 66.19 -18.07 -5.44
CA GLU A 156 66.45 -19.48 -5.12
C GLU A 156 66.13 -19.87 -3.66
#